data_AF-A0A7W1KRC4-F1
#
_entry.id   AF-A0A7W1KRC4-F1
#
_cell.length_a   1.000
_cell.length_b   1.000
_cell.length_c   1.000
_cell.angle_alpha   90.00
_cell.angle_beta   90.00
_cell.angle_gamma   90.00
#
_symmetry.space_group_name_H-M   'P 1'
#
loop_
_entity.id
_entity.type
_entity.pdbx_description
1 polymer ?
#
loop_
_entity_poly.entity_id
_entity_poly.type
_entity_poly.pdbx_seq_one_letter_code
_entity_poly.pdbx_strand_id
1 'polypeptide(L)'
;MFRRNIIRQLLLLAACFVISNASAHAASGIKVVKLIVTNAQGIASVDEPVVVSVDALRKIAPDFDGKAFLVTTSDTATIEDDARAVKFRPVPAQADDLDADGKVDEIAFVLNFVSRERRVVTIAYGDESVIAPLRVSFPKRAHAAFSQKYEGMGWESDRVAWRLYFDGRNAIDLFGKRQPALALDYFAQPGVDYHQESPFGRDIYKNGDALGIGSIGAWVDGRPVKVADVAERTWKVVADGAVRAIVDLDYKGWKVGGKTVDLTSRLTIWAGQHWFEHLVTMRNGDEVQLITGLPIKPGVAFVALPSPPNGRPRHYVATWGKQVLQTGATATESLPDQNLGLGILLPNALPVNVGGLTDAANHLVKVPLEKQGALLRGRFYVVAGWDREASDGGSIAGLDPALTLPAAANSLEAWERYMDTLAVGAQSPARVEIVSKSAAPVAAPPDALGNVKRKSYAEAIELMRLEADRTAEKWARILVEYGNSAQANSTRERELNFDGTPNKWTTGRGRGFFTERDNVTGEWREQNGYFWTGNFWVGELWRLHAKTKDEKYARWARLWNDVMLGQ
;
A
#
# COMPACT_ATOMS: atom_id res chain seq x y z
N MET A 1 -7.83 3.21 -80.28
CA MET A 1 -8.62 2.33 -79.38
C MET A 1 -7.96 2.13 -78.00
N PHE A 2 -7.12 3.06 -77.52
CA PHE A 2 -6.33 2.90 -76.28
C PHE A 2 -6.42 4.11 -75.30
N ARG A 3 -7.47 4.92 -75.39
CA ARG A 3 -7.67 6.10 -74.51
C ARG A 3 -9.06 6.24 -73.89
N ARG A 4 -9.95 5.25 -74.06
CA ARG A 4 -11.30 5.25 -73.47
C ARG A 4 -11.49 4.28 -72.28
N ASN A 5 -10.51 3.42 -71.98
CA ASN A 5 -10.57 2.46 -70.86
C ASN A 5 -9.92 2.94 -69.54
N ILE A 6 -9.12 4.02 -69.56
CA ILE A 6 -8.45 4.51 -68.34
C ILE A 6 -9.39 5.35 -67.46
N ILE A 7 -10.36 6.06 -68.06
CA ILE A 7 -11.31 6.90 -67.32
C ILE A 7 -12.41 6.06 -66.62
N ARG A 8 -12.77 4.88 -67.15
CA ARG A 8 -13.72 3.96 -66.49
C ARG A 8 -13.11 3.16 -65.33
N GLN A 9 -11.80 2.93 -65.31
CA GLN A 9 -11.12 2.30 -64.16
C GLN A 9 -10.83 3.28 -63.03
N LEU A 10 -10.63 4.58 -63.31
CA LEU A 10 -10.44 5.61 -62.28
C LEU A 10 -11.73 5.98 -61.52
N LEU A 11 -12.92 5.82 -62.14
CA LEU A 11 -14.20 6.07 -61.46
C LEU A 11 -14.71 4.87 -60.63
N LEU A 12 -14.24 3.64 -60.89
CA LEU A 12 -14.54 2.47 -60.06
C LEU A 12 -13.59 2.34 -58.85
N LEU A 13 -12.38 2.89 -58.90
CA LEU A 13 -11.50 3.02 -57.73
C LEU A 13 -11.92 4.15 -56.77
N ALA A 14 -12.62 5.19 -57.26
CA ALA A 14 -13.17 6.24 -56.42
C ALA A 14 -14.49 5.83 -55.72
N ALA A 15 -15.23 4.86 -56.27
CA ALA A 15 -16.47 4.36 -55.66
C ALA A 15 -16.24 3.24 -54.62
N CYS A 16 -15.07 2.58 -54.62
CA CYS A 16 -14.67 1.65 -53.55
C CYS A 16 -13.93 2.33 -52.38
N PHE A 17 -13.59 3.61 -52.48
CA PHE A 17 -12.96 4.38 -51.40
C PHE A 17 -13.94 5.23 -50.57
N VAL A 18 -15.25 5.20 -50.87
CA VAL A 18 -16.28 5.93 -50.12
C VAL A 18 -17.20 5.01 -49.30
N ILE A 19 -17.02 3.67 -49.37
CA ILE A 19 -17.80 2.72 -48.55
C ILE A 19 -16.93 1.90 -47.58
N SER A 20 -15.60 2.13 -47.53
CA SER A 20 -14.73 1.44 -46.57
C SER A 20 -14.45 2.21 -45.27
N ASN A 21 -14.94 3.45 -45.09
CA ASN A 21 -14.80 4.17 -43.81
C ASN A 21 -15.87 3.81 -42.76
N ALA A 22 -16.88 2.99 -43.12
CA ALA A 22 -17.92 2.57 -42.20
C ALA A 22 -17.65 1.22 -41.50
N SER A 23 -16.56 0.51 -41.86
CA SER A 23 -16.37 -0.89 -41.41
C SER A 23 -15.08 -1.17 -40.63
N ALA A 24 -14.26 -0.16 -40.34
CA ALA A 24 -13.15 -0.27 -39.38
C ALA A 24 -13.54 0.22 -37.97
N HIS A 25 -14.83 0.49 -37.73
CA HIS A 25 -15.41 0.72 -36.41
C HIS A 25 -15.92 -0.60 -35.79
N ALA A 26 -15.16 -1.69 -35.93
CA ALA A 26 -15.28 -2.76 -34.95
C ALA A 26 -14.72 -2.19 -33.64
N ALA A 27 -15.59 -1.49 -32.91
CA ALA A 27 -15.28 -0.77 -31.69
C ALA A 27 -14.51 -1.71 -30.77
N SER A 28 -13.40 -1.23 -30.22
CA SER A 28 -12.51 -1.98 -29.31
C SER A 28 -13.23 -2.59 -28.10
N GLY A 29 -14.54 -2.35 -27.90
CA GLY A 29 -15.27 -2.68 -26.67
C GLY A 29 -14.86 -1.80 -25.48
N ILE A 30 -13.80 -1.00 -25.63
CA ILE A 30 -13.24 -0.14 -24.59
C ILE A 30 -13.95 1.22 -24.60
N LYS A 31 -14.49 1.57 -23.44
CA LYS A 31 -15.05 2.88 -23.14
C LYS A 31 -14.15 3.60 -22.14
N VAL A 32 -14.15 4.93 -22.18
CA VAL A 32 -13.39 5.76 -21.23
C VAL A 32 -14.25 6.75 -20.49
N VAL A 33 -13.87 6.98 -19.24
CA VAL A 33 -14.31 8.10 -18.40
C VAL A 33 -13.07 8.89 -17.99
N LYS A 34 -13.04 10.17 -18.38
CA LYS A 34 -12.00 11.11 -17.98
C LYS A 34 -12.40 11.88 -16.74
N LEU A 35 -11.42 12.04 -15.86
CA LEU A 35 -11.48 12.75 -14.59
C LEU A 35 -10.43 13.86 -14.59
N ILE A 36 -10.69 14.95 -13.87
CA ILE A 36 -9.63 15.86 -13.42
C ILE A 36 -9.47 15.65 -11.92
N VAL A 37 -8.27 15.25 -11.50
CA VAL A 37 -7.89 15.14 -10.09
C VAL A 37 -7.04 16.34 -9.73
N THR A 38 -7.43 17.05 -8.67
CA THR A 38 -6.77 18.26 -8.21
C THR A 38 -6.20 18.05 -6.82
N ASN A 39 -4.89 18.21 -6.68
CA ASN A 39 -4.28 18.41 -5.38
C ASN A 39 -4.73 19.78 -4.85
N ALA A 40 -5.69 19.79 -3.94
CA ALA A 40 -6.17 21.03 -3.33
C ALA A 40 -5.18 21.59 -2.30
N GLN A 41 -4.18 20.80 -1.91
CA GLN A 41 -3.21 21.12 -0.90
C GLN A 41 -2.18 22.12 -1.46
N GLY A 42 -1.73 23.04 -0.61
CA GLY A 42 -0.64 23.98 -0.94
C GLY A 42 0.76 23.35 -0.92
N ILE A 43 0.85 22.02 -0.91
CA ILE A 43 2.07 21.23 -0.71
C ILE A 43 2.08 20.03 -1.66
N ALA A 44 3.27 19.52 -1.98
CA ALA A 44 3.42 18.30 -2.76
C ALA A 44 2.93 17.08 -1.97
N SER A 45 2.44 16.06 -2.66
CA SER A 45 2.00 14.80 -2.08
C SER A 45 2.50 13.62 -2.91
N VAL A 46 2.89 12.54 -2.24
CA VAL A 46 3.34 11.28 -2.84
C VAL A 46 2.38 10.19 -2.42
N ASP A 47 2.02 9.34 -3.38
CA ASP A 47 1.01 8.31 -3.23
C ASP A 47 -0.31 8.86 -2.63
N GLU A 48 -0.74 10.06 -3.07
CA GLU A 48 -1.97 10.71 -2.62
C GLU A 48 -3.17 9.78 -2.89
N PRO A 49 -3.91 9.38 -1.85
CA PRO A 49 -5.12 8.58 -2.00
C PRO A 49 -6.19 9.28 -2.83
N VAL A 50 -6.75 8.58 -3.81
CA VAL A 50 -7.89 9.02 -4.60
C VAL A 50 -8.92 7.91 -4.66
N VAL A 51 -10.18 8.27 -4.37
CA VAL A 51 -11.32 7.35 -4.39
C VAL A 51 -12.40 7.92 -5.30
N VAL A 52 -12.97 7.07 -6.15
CA VAL A 52 -14.08 7.41 -7.03
C VAL A 52 -15.19 6.38 -6.87
N SER A 53 -16.37 6.81 -6.46
CA SER A 53 -17.53 5.94 -6.32
C SER A 53 -17.97 5.37 -7.67
N VAL A 54 -18.26 4.06 -7.70
CA VAL A 54 -18.85 3.38 -8.86
C VAL A 54 -20.21 3.96 -9.20
N ASP A 55 -21.02 4.34 -8.21
CA ASP A 55 -22.30 5.02 -8.47
C ASP A 55 -22.12 6.37 -9.16
N ALA A 56 -21.07 7.12 -8.82
CA ALA A 56 -20.74 8.36 -9.53
C ALA A 56 -20.32 8.08 -10.98
N LEU A 57 -19.53 7.02 -11.21
CA LEU A 57 -19.14 6.59 -12.56
C LEU A 57 -20.34 6.12 -13.38
N ARG A 58 -21.27 5.36 -12.79
CA ARG A 58 -22.48 4.85 -13.44
C ARG A 58 -23.44 5.93 -13.94
N LYS A 59 -23.43 7.11 -13.32
CA LYS A 59 -24.18 8.27 -13.86
C LYS A 59 -23.70 8.71 -15.24
N ILE A 60 -22.44 8.43 -15.57
CA ILE A 60 -21.80 8.79 -16.85
C ILE A 60 -21.64 7.56 -17.76
N ALA A 61 -21.47 6.38 -17.15
CA ALA A 61 -21.18 5.10 -17.78
C ALA A 61 -22.08 4.02 -17.15
N PRO A 62 -23.37 3.92 -17.53
CA PRO A 62 -24.34 3.04 -16.85
C PRO A 62 -23.96 1.56 -16.82
N ASP A 63 -23.14 1.12 -17.77
CA ASP A 63 -22.63 -0.26 -17.86
C ASP A 63 -21.30 -0.50 -17.12
N PHE A 64 -20.77 0.51 -16.42
CA PHE A 64 -19.56 0.34 -15.60
C PHE A 64 -19.86 -0.52 -14.36
N ASP A 65 -19.16 -1.64 -14.22
CA ASP A 65 -19.31 -2.58 -13.10
C ASP A 65 -18.08 -2.67 -12.17
N GLY A 66 -17.01 -1.95 -12.50
CA GLY A 66 -15.77 -1.89 -11.72
C GLY A 66 -14.89 -3.14 -11.78
N LYS A 67 -15.30 -4.22 -12.45
CA LYS A 67 -14.48 -5.44 -12.60
C LYS A 67 -13.45 -5.27 -13.71
N ALA A 68 -13.95 -4.71 -14.80
CA ALA A 68 -13.40 -4.47 -16.12
C ALA A 68 -12.42 -3.31 -16.40
N PHE A 69 -11.48 -2.87 -15.55
CA PHE A 69 -10.85 -1.53 -15.77
C PHE A 69 -9.31 -1.42 -15.70
N LEU A 70 -8.77 -0.32 -16.22
CA LEU A 70 -7.41 0.18 -15.97
C LEU A 70 -7.44 1.70 -15.81
N VAL A 71 -6.46 2.25 -15.09
CA VAL A 71 -6.33 3.70 -14.84
C VAL A 71 -5.02 4.20 -15.45
N THR A 72 -5.11 5.28 -16.21
CA THR A 72 -3.94 5.96 -16.80
C THR A 72 -4.01 7.46 -16.61
N THR A 73 -2.88 8.12 -16.83
CA THR A 73 -2.77 9.57 -16.86
C THR A 73 -1.78 9.99 -17.93
N SER A 74 -2.04 11.14 -18.56
CA SER A 74 -1.11 11.82 -19.48
C SER A 74 -0.18 12.79 -18.77
N ASP A 75 -0.37 12.99 -17.47
CA ASP A 75 0.28 14.02 -16.64
C ASP A 75 0.03 15.45 -17.10
N THR A 76 -1.02 15.66 -17.91
CA THR A 76 -1.48 16.97 -18.34
C THR A 76 -2.58 17.51 -17.42
N ALA A 77 -2.74 18.85 -17.39
CA ALA A 77 -3.71 19.51 -16.51
C ALA A 77 -5.08 19.76 -17.16
N THR A 78 -5.19 19.68 -18.48
CA THR A 78 -6.39 20.04 -19.26
C THR A 78 -6.79 18.94 -20.23
N ILE A 79 -8.07 18.87 -20.58
CA ILE A 79 -8.58 17.85 -21.51
C ILE A 79 -8.07 18.10 -22.94
N GLU A 80 -7.84 19.36 -23.29
CA GLU A 80 -7.27 19.74 -24.58
C GLU A 80 -5.84 19.25 -24.74
N ASP A 81 -5.02 19.38 -23.69
CA ASP A 81 -3.65 18.87 -23.69
C ASP A 81 -3.63 17.34 -23.66
N ASP A 82 -4.50 16.72 -22.85
CA ASP A 82 -4.67 15.27 -22.78
C ASP A 82 -5.05 14.67 -24.15
N ALA A 83 -5.91 15.35 -24.91
CA ALA A 83 -6.28 14.92 -26.27
C ALA A 83 -5.11 14.97 -27.28
N ARG A 84 -4.06 15.76 -26.99
CA ARG A 84 -2.82 15.82 -27.78
C ARG A 84 -1.71 14.96 -27.20
N ALA A 85 -1.92 14.35 -26.03
CA ALA A 85 -0.92 13.55 -25.36
C ALA A 85 -0.63 12.28 -26.17
N VAL A 86 0.66 11.99 -26.34
CA VAL A 86 1.15 10.81 -27.06
C VAL A 86 1.63 9.73 -26.08
N LYS A 87 1.70 10.05 -24.79
CA LYS A 87 2.16 9.16 -23.73
C LYS A 87 1.14 9.14 -22.61
N PHE A 88 0.79 7.92 -22.20
CA PHE A 88 -0.02 7.66 -21.04
C PHE A 88 0.76 6.71 -20.15
N ARG A 89 0.81 7.01 -18.86
CA ARG A 89 1.38 6.10 -17.87
C ARG A 89 0.27 5.37 -17.11
N PRO A 90 0.47 4.10 -16.79
CA PRO A 90 -0.45 3.36 -15.93
C PRO A 90 -0.37 3.92 -14.50
N VAL A 91 -1.50 3.84 -13.78
CA VAL A 91 -1.65 4.26 -12.38
C VAL A 91 -2.05 3.04 -11.56
N PRO A 92 -1.41 2.75 -10.42
CA PRO A 92 -1.86 1.69 -9.51
C PRO A 92 -3.30 1.97 -9.08
N ALA A 93 -4.19 1.02 -9.35
CA ALA A 93 -5.60 1.15 -9.06
C ALA A 93 -6.18 -0.19 -8.57
N GLN A 94 -7.25 -0.11 -7.80
CA GLN A 94 -7.93 -1.23 -7.16
C GLN A 94 -9.43 -0.96 -7.12
N ALA A 95 -10.22 -2.01 -7.26
CA ALA A 95 -11.66 -1.99 -7.06
C ALA A 95 -11.97 -2.56 -5.69
N ASP A 96 -12.83 -1.88 -4.93
CA ASP A 96 -13.18 -2.26 -3.58
C ASP A 96 -14.69 -2.50 -3.46
N ASP A 97 -15.03 -3.68 -2.94
CA ASP A 97 -16.37 -4.11 -2.52
C ASP A 97 -16.42 -3.94 -0.99
N LEU A 98 -16.97 -2.81 -0.54
CA LEU A 98 -16.87 -2.36 0.84
C LEU A 98 -17.88 -3.04 1.77
N ASP A 99 -18.94 -3.63 1.23
CA ASP A 99 -19.98 -4.33 2.00
C ASP A 99 -20.02 -5.86 1.76
N ALA A 100 -19.22 -6.37 0.82
CA ALA A 100 -19.20 -7.75 0.34
C ALA A 100 -20.54 -8.23 -0.25
N ASP A 101 -21.27 -7.36 -0.94
CA ASP A 101 -22.43 -7.76 -1.75
C ASP A 101 -22.05 -8.37 -3.12
N GLY A 102 -20.75 -8.42 -3.44
CA GLY A 102 -20.19 -8.93 -4.69
C GLY A 102 -20.14 -7.91 -5.82
N LYS A 103 -20.49 -6.64 -5.54
CA LYS A 103 -20.38 -5.52 -6.48
C LYS A 103 -19.30 -4.56 -5.99
N VAL A 104 -18.62 -3.95 -6.96
CA VAL A 104 -17.62 -2.92 -6.66
C VAL A 104 -18.36 -1.63 -6.29
N ASP A 105 -17.99 -1.04 -5.15
CA ASP A 105 -18.54 0.23 -4.65
C ASP A 105 -17.70 1.42 -5.08
N GLU A 106 -16.38 1.24 -5.12
CA GLU A 106 -15.45 2.31 -5.48
C GLU A 106 -14.18 1.82 -6.16
N ILE A 107 -13.58 2.74 -6.92
CA ILE A 107 -12.26 2.59 -7.51
C ILE A 107 -11.28 3.47 -6.73
N ALA A 108 -10.27 2.84 -6.14
CA ALA A 108 -9.20 3.49 -5.39
C ALA A 108 -7.90 3.49 -6.21
N PHE A 109 -7.16 4.59 -6.19
CA PHE A 109 -5.83 4.68 -6.82
C PHE A 109 -4.97 5.72 -6.09
N VAL A 110 -3.66 5.72 -6.37
CA VAL A 110 -2.71 6.69 -5.81
C VAL A 110 -2.05 7.54 -6.89
N LEU A 111 -1.83 8.82 -6.61
CA LEU A 111 -1.17 9.76 -7.52
C LEU A 111 -0.13 10.62 -6.80
N ASN A 112 0.94 10.97 -7.52
CA ASN A 112 1.91 11.93 -7.03
C ASN A 112 1.59 13.33 -7.56
N PHE A 113 1.56 14.34 -6.71
CA PHE A 113 1.26 15.71 -7.09
C PHE A 113 2.32 16.67 -6.59
N VAL A 114 2.73 17.63 -7.43
CA VAL A 114 3.34 18.86 -6.89
C VAL A 114 2.25 19.75 -6.28
N SER A 115 2.65 20.80 -5.58
CA SER A 115 1.72 21.73 -4.92
C SER A 115 0.69 22.29 -5.90
N ARG A 116 -0.60 22.20 -5.54
CA ARG A 116 -1.75 22.72 -6.32
C ARG A 116 -1.90 22.18 -7.74
N GLU A 117 -1.25 21.06 -8.05
CA GLU A 117 -1.30 20.45 -9.39
C GLU A 117 -2.70 19.90 -9.71
N ARG A 118 -3.07 19.96 -10.99
CA ARG A 118 -4.23 19.26 -11.56
C ARG A 118 -3.75 18.26 -12.59
N ARG A 119 -4.42 17.12 -12.67
CA ARG A 119 -4.07 16.06 -13.62
C ARG A 119 -5.29 15.39 -14.22
N VAL A 120 -5.25 15.16 -15.52
CA VAL A 120 -6.24 14.34 -16.22
C VAL A 120 -5.94 12.87 -15.98
N VAL A 121 -6.96 12.16 -15.50
CA VAL A 121 -6.93 10.71 -15.27
C VAL A 121 -7.98 10.06 -16.16
N THR A 122 -7.64 8.97 -16.81
CA THR A 122 -8.55 8.20 -17.65
C THR A 122 -8.80 6.83 -17.01
N ILE A 123 -10.07 6.53 -16.74
CA ILE A 123 -10.53 5.18 -16.43
C ILE A 123 -11.00 4.55 -17.73
N ALA A 124 -10.28 3.55 -18.22
CA ALA A 124 -10.67 2.75 -19.38
C ALA A 124 -11.29 1.44 -18.90
N TYR A 125 -12.42 1.04 -19.48
CA TYR A 125 -13.14 -0.18 -19.10
C TYR A 125 -13.83 -0.85 -20.28
N GLY A 126 -14.17 -2.13 -20.13
CA GLY A 126 -14.84 -2.92 -21.16
C GLY A 126 -14.84 -4.40 -20.80
N ASP A 127 -14.97 -5.27 -21.80
CA ASP A 127 -14.89 -6.72 -21.61
C ASP A 127 -13.55 -7.14 -21.00
N GLU A 128 -13.59 -8.07 -20.05
CA GLU A 128 -12.39 -8.55 -19.35
C GLU A 128 -11.36 -9.14 -20.32
N SER A 129 -11.79 -9.85 -21.37
CA SER A 129 -10.89 -10.40 -22.39
C SER A 129 -10.13 -9.33 -23.21
N VAL A 130 -10.66 -8.10 -23.24
CA VAL A 130 -10.03 -6.96 -23.91
C VAL A 130 -9.16 -6.17 -22.94
N ILE A 131 -9.62 -5.98 -21.70
CA ILE A 131 -8.93 -5.15 -20.72
C ILE A 131 -7.76 -5.89 -20.07
N ALA A 132 -7.90 -7.18 -19.76
CA ALA A 132 -6.88 -7.95 -19.04
C ALA A 132 -5.50 -7.92 -19.71
N PRO A 133 -5.35 -8.07 -21.04
CA PRO A 133 -4.04 -7.97 -21.70
C PRO A 133 -3.41 -6.57 -21.67
N LEU A 134 -4.19 -5.52 -21.42
CA LEU A 134 -3.74 -4.13 -21.37
C LEU A 134 -3.39 -3.66 -19.95
N ARG A 135 -3.80 -4.42 -18.93
CA ARG A 135 -3.54 -4.09 -17.53
C ARG A 135 -2.07 -4.28 -17.19
N VAL A 136 -1.51 -3.27 -16.53
CA VAL A 136 -0.21 -3.40 -15.86
C VAL A 136 -0.44 -3.96 -14.47
N SER A 137 0.22 -5.08 -14.16
CA SER A 137 0.19 -5.65 -12.81
C SER A 137 1.06 -4.81 -11.89
N PHE A 138 0.46 -4.28 -10.81
CA PHE A 138 1.19 -3.58 -9.76
C PHE A 138 1.40 -4.51 -8.57
N PRO A 139 2.63 -4.57 -8.01
CA PRO A 139 2.86 -5.35 -6.81
C PRO A 139 2.06 -4.77 -5.66
N LYS A 140 1.70 -5.65 -4.72
CA LYS A 140 1.03 -5.27 -3.49
C LYS A 140 1.92 -4.34 -2.67
N ARG A 141 1.36 -3.23 -2.19
CA ARG A 141 2.04 -2.22 -1.35
C ARG A 141 1.29 -1.90 -0.06
N ALA A 142 0.13 -2.50 0.13
CA ALA A 142 -0.57 -2.54 1.40
C ALA A 142 -1.10 -3.94 1.64
N HIS A 143 -1.08 -4.40 2.89
CA HIS A 143 -1.50 -5.74 3.22
C HIS A 143 -2.23 -5.81 4.57
N ALA A 144 -3.20 -6.71 4.70
CA ALA A 144 -3.74 -7.11 5.99
C ALA A 144 -3.83 -8.64 6.13
N ALA A 145 -3.53 -9.14 7.32
CA ALA A 145 -3.59 -10.56 7.64
C ALA A 145 -3.90 -10.78 9.12
N PHE A 146 -4.59 -11.87 9.43
CA PHE A 146 -4.76 -12.33 10.80
C PHE A 146 -3.73 -13.41 11.12
N SER A 147 -3.07 -13.32 12.27
CA SER A 147 -2.19 -14.39 12.76
C SER A 147 -2.28 -14.54 14.27
N GLN A 148 -2.35 -15.80 14.71
CA GLN A 148 -2.23 -16.13 16.13
C GLN A 148 -0.84 -15.80 16.68
N LYS A 149 0.19 -15.73 15.83
CA LYS A 149 1.58 -15.51 16.24
C LYS A 149 1.81 -14.12 16.85
N TYR A 150 1.26 -13.09 16.20
CA TYR A 150 1.19 -11.73 16.75
C TYR A 150 -0.19 -11.42 17.35
N GLU A 151 -0.96 -12.47 17.64
CA GLU A 151 -2.15 -12.44 18.51
C GLU A 151 -3.32 -11.58 18.00
N GLY A 152 -3.46 -11.45 16.68
CA GLY A 152 -4.63 -10.76 16.14
C GLY A 152 -4.51 -10.32 14.70
N MET A 153 -5.16 -9.20 14.39
CA MET A 153 -5.26 -8.64 13.05
C MET A 153 -4.12 -7.65 12.81
N GLY A 154 -3.33 -7.87 11.76
CA GLY A 154 -2.30 -6.96 11.28
C GLY A 154 -2.73 -6.23 10.01
N TRP A 155 -2.30 -4.97 9.86
CA TRP A 155 -2.41 -4.21 8.62
C TRP A 155 -1.18 -3.35 8.41
N GLU A 156 -0.74 -3.20 7.16
CA GLU A 156 0.52 -2.56 6.82
C GLU A 156 0.48 -1.86 5.46
N SER A 157 1.31 -0.84 5.32
CA SER A 157 1.81 -0.36 4.03
C SER A 157 3.22 -0.93 3.83
N ASP A 158 3.84 -0.65 2.68
CA ASP A 158 5.28 -0.84 2.49
C ASP A 158 6.14 -0.02 3.49
N ARG A 159 5.59 0.96 4.22
CA ARG A 159 6.33 1.82 5.15
C ARG A 159 6.23 1.43 6.62
N VAL A 160 5.07 0.97 7.06
CA VAL A 160 4.79 0.68 8.47
C VAL A 160 3.83 -0.49 8.60
N ALA A 161 3.90 -1.24 9.71
CA ALA A 161 2.97 -2.30 10.01
C ALA A 161 2.38 -2.15 11.42
N TRP A 162 1.11 -2.48 11.56
CA TRP A 162 0.34 -2.36 12.78
C TRP A 162 -0.29 -3.71 13.11
N ARG A 163 -0.64 -3.90 14.38
CA ARG A 163 -1.52 -5.00 14.80
C ARG A 163 -2.54 -4.52 15.81
N LEU A 164 -3.62 -5.26 15.94
CA LEU A 164 -4.53 -5.19 17.07
C LEU A 164 -4.55 -6.55 17.78
N TYR A 165 -4.28 -6.55 19.08
CA TYR A 165 -4.48 -7.72 19.93
C TYR A 165 -5.96 -8.09 19.95
N PHE A 166 -6.31 -9.23 19.36
CA PHE A 166 -7.69 -9.63 19.13
C PHE A 166 -8.29 -10.33 20.37
N ASP A 167 -8.14 -9.70 21.53
CA ASP A 167 -8.62 -10.15 22.83
C ASP A 167 -9.05 -8.96 23.71
N GLY A 168 -9.23 -9.18 25.01
CA GLY A 168 -9.63 -8.14 25.96
C GLY A 168 -8.66 -6.96 26.09
N ARG A 169 -7.41 -7.08 25.62
CA ARG A 169 -6.47 -5.95 25.57
C ARG A 169 -6.91 -4.91 24.56
N ASN A 170 -7.49 -5.36 23.43
CA ASN A 170 -7.99 -4.54 22.32
C ASN A 170 -7.07 -3.35 21.98
N ALA A 171 -5.77 -3.60 22.02
CA ALA A 171 -4.74 -2.58 21.92
C ALA A 171 -4.06 -2.69 20.56
N ILE A 172 -3.83 -1.54 19.95
CA ILE A 172 -3.09 -1.39 18.70
C ILE A 172 -1.62 -1.23 19.05
N ASP A 173 -0.77 -1.93 18.32
CA ASP A 173 0.67 -1.96 18.48
C ASP A 173 1.37 -1.75 17.14
N LEU A 174 2.69 -1.56 17.16
CA LEU A 174 3.47 -1.12 16.01
C LEU A 174 4.67 -2.03 15.74
N PHE A 175 4.79 -2.46 14.48
CA PHE A 175 6.03 -3.01 13.93
C PHE A 175 6.77 -1.91 13.15
N GLY A 176 8.01 -1.63 13.55
CA GLY A 176 8.89 -0.71 12.85
C GLY A 176 9.56 -1.41 11.68
N LYS A 177 9.69 -0.72 10.54
CA LYS A 177 10.32 -1.26 9.33
C LYS A 177 11.63 -0.57 9.01
N ARG A 178 12.65 -1.35 8.69
CA ARG A 178 13.98 -0.86 8.31
C ARG A 178 14.13 -0.59 6.82
N GLN A 179 13.24 -1.16 5.99
CA GLN A 179 13.19 -0.95 4.55
C GLN A 179 11.74 -1.00 4.04
N PRO A 180 11.44 -0.40 2.88
CA PRO A 180 10.12 -0.49 2.27
C PRO A 180 9.78 -1.94 1.87
N ALA A 181 8.83 -2.57 2.56
CA ALA A 181 8.41 -3.95 2.30
C ALA A 181 7.10 -4.29 3.03
N LEU A 182 6.39 -5.32 2.56
CA LEU A 182 5.33 -5.99 3.32
C LEU A 182 5.95 -7.10 4.18
N ALA A 183 5.69 -7.10 5.48
CA ALA A 183 6.41 -7.87 6.49
C ALA A 183 5.49 -8.69 7.41
N LEU A 184 4.17 -8.49 7.39
CA LEU A 184 3.25 -9.22 8.28
C LEU A 184 3.33 -10.74 8.08
N ASP A 185 3.41 -11.19 6.83
CA ASP A 185 3.57 -12.61 6.51
C ASP A 185 4.87 -13.17 7.09
N TYR A 186 5.97 -12.42 7.00
CA TYR A 186 7.26 -12.81 7.56
C TYR A 186 7.18 -12.93 9.09
N PHE A 187 6.60 -11.95 9.77
CA PHE A 187 6.41 -11.99 11.23
C PHE A 187 5.49 -13.14 11.68
N ALA A 188 4.58 -13.60 10.81
CA ALA A 188 3.70 -14.74 11.06
C ALA A 188 4.36 -16.12 10.86
N GLN A 189 5.54 -16.20 10.24
CA GLN A 189 6.18 -17.49 9.91
C GLN A 189 6.58 -18.27 11.16
N PRO A 190 6.37 -19.60 11.23
CA PRO A 190 6.93 -20.44 12.28
C PRO A 190 8.45 -20.23 12.45
N GLY A 191 8.95 -20.23 13.69
CA GLY A 191 10.38 -20.03 13.97
C GLY A 191 10.90 -18.58 13.95
N VAL A 192 10.20 -17.64 13.30
CA VAL A 192 10.58 -16.21 13.32
C VAL A 192 10.23 -15.57 14.66
N ASP A 193 11.18 -15.14 15.48
CA ASP A 193 10.88 -14.28 16.62
C ASP A 193 10.82 -12.82 16.14
N TYR A 194 9.61 -12.28 15.96
CA TYR A 194 9.41 -10.91 15.48
C TYR A 194 9.85 -9.83 16.49
N HIS A 195 10.26 -10.20 17.70
CA HIS A 195 10.93 -9.27 18.62
C HIS A 195 12.43 -9.15 18.36
N GLN A 196 12.99 -10.02 17.52
CA GLN A 196 14.39 -9.95 17.06
C GLN A 196 14.51 -9.05 15.85
N GLU A 197 15.68 -8.43 15.69
CA GLU A 197 15.98 -7.65 14.49
C GLU A 197 15.95 -8.52 13.23
N SER A 198 15.34 -8.00 12.17
CA SER A 198 15.32 -8.63 10.85
C SER A 198 15.52 -7.56 9.77
N PRO A 199 15.84 -7.95 8.51
CA PRO A 199 15.92 -7.01 7.40
C PRO A 199 14.63 -6.23 7.15
N PHE A 200 13.48 -6.78 7.53
CA PHE A 200 12.17 -6.14 7.38
C PHE A 200 11.82 -5.23 8.57
N GLY A 201 12.53 -5.34 9.68
CA GLY A 201 12.22 -4.70 10.94
C GLY A 201 11.70 -5.68 11.99
N ARG A 202 10.95 -5.18 12.98
CA ARG A 202 10.51 -5.97 14.14
C ARG A 202 9.41 -5.28 14.92
N ASP A 203 8.93 -5.94 15.97
CA ASP A 203 8.19 -5.29 17.04
C ASP A 203 9.14 -4.35 17.80
N ILE A 204 8.79 -3.07 17.81
CA ILE A 204 9.58 -2.00 18.41
C ILE A 204 8.87 -1.32 19.58
N TYR A 205 7.66 -1.76 19.94
CA TYR A 205 6.82 -1.00 20.85
C TYR A 205 6.17 -1.87 21.93
N LYS A 206 5.87 -1.25 23.08
CA LYS A 206 5.21 -1.91 24.19
C LYS A 206 4.13 -1.02 24.75
N ASN A 207 2.89 -1.48 24.69
CA ASN A 207 1.76 -0.71 25.18
C ASN A 207 1.71 -0.59 26.71
N GLY A 208 2.07 -1.65 27.45
CA GLY A 208 1.88 -1.68 28.91
C GLY A 208 0.39 -1.58 29.27
N ASP A 209 0.06 -0.79 30.29
CA ASP A 209 -1.33 -0.60 30.77
C ASP A 209 -2.14 0.40 29.92
N ALA A 210 -1.53 0.98 28.89
CA ALA A 210 -2.19 1.93 28.01
C ALA A 210 -3.33 1.29 27.19
N LEU A 211 -4.15 2.16 26.59
CA LEU A 211 -5.22 1.79 25.66
C LEU A 211 -4.65 1.11 24.40
N GLY A 212 -3.45 1.51 23.99
CA GLY A 212 -2.80 1.13 22.72
C GLY A 212 -2.73 2.32 21.77
N ILE A 213 -1.87 2.26 20.75
CA ILE A 213 -1.58 3.38 19.86
C ILE A 213 -2.81 3.70 18.99
N GLY A 214 -3.52 4.79 19.30
CA GLY A 214 -4.73 5.15 18.55
C GLY A 214 -5.89 4.16 18.76
N SER A 215 -5.79 3.29 19.76
CA SER A 215 -6.86 2.35 20.09
C SER A 215 -8.09 3.08 20.62
N ILE A 216 -9.26 2.45 20.46
CA ILE A 216 -10.53 3.05 20.84
C ILE A 216 -11.03 2.50 22.16
N GLY A 217 -11.62 3.38 22.96
CA GLY A 217 -12.24 3.06 24.24
C GLY A 217 -13.29 4.10 24.62
N ALA A 218 -13.87 3.95 25.80
CA ALA A 218 -14.79 4.93 26.38
C ALA A 218 -14.21 5.58 27.62
N TRP A 219 -14.58 6.83 27.87
CA TRP A 219 -14.36 7.47 29.15
C TRP A 219 -15.57 7.22 30.06
N VAL A 220 -15.35 6.49 31.16
CA VAL A 220 -16.41 6.12 32.11
C VAL A 220 -15.88 6.32 33.53
N ASP A 221 -16.62 7.03 34.37
CA ASP A 221 -16.29 7.24 35.79
C ASP A 221 -14.84 7.72 36.04
N GLY A 222 -14.35 8.62 35.18
CA GLY A 222 -13.02 9.23 35.32
C GLY A 222 -11.85 8.33 34.90
N ARG A 223 -12.09 7.23 34.16
CA ARG A 223 -11.05 6.33 33.66
C ARG A 223 -11.34 5.83 32.24
N PRO A 224 -10.31 5.41 31.48
CA PRO A 224 -10.51 4.77 30.19
C PRO A 224 -11.01 3.32 30.36
N VAL A 225 -11.97 2.91 29.53
CA VAL A 225 -12.50 1.56 29.44
C VAL A 225 -12.30 1.02 28.03
N LYS A 226 -11.59 -0.10 27.91
CA LYS A 226 -11.29 -0.78 26.65
C LYS A 226 -12.53 -1.46 26.05
N VAL A 227 -12.54 -1.68 24.73
CA VAL A 227 -13.52 -2.56 24.07
C VAL A 227 -13.18 -4.02 24.33
N ALA A 228 -13.44 -4.46 25.56
CA ALA A 228 -13.04 -5.76 26.08
C ALA A 228 -14.24 -6.69 26.33
N ASP A 229 -15.23 -6.22 27.10
CA ASP A 229 -16.42 -6.98 27.50
C ASP A 229 -17.48 -6.93 26.39
N VAL A 230 -17.35 -7.82 25.41
CA VAL A 230 -18.19 -7.92 24.22
C VAL A 230 -18.80 -9.31 24.14
N ALA A 231 -20.02 -9.41 23.61
CA ALA A 231 -20.66 -10.70 23.38
C ALA A 231 -20.03 -11.44 22.20
N GLU A 232 -19.61 -10.68 21.17
CA GLU A 232 -18.97 -11.22 19.97
C GLU A 232 -17.89 -10.25 19.48
N ARG A 233 -16.81 -10.82 18.96
CA ARG A 233 -15.74 -10.10 18.27
C ARG A 233 -15.45 -10.81 16.94
N THR A 234 -15.59 -10.10 15.83
CA THR A 234 -15.28 -10.61 14.48
C THR A 234 -14.38 -9.65 13.73
N TRP A 235 -13.73 -10.14 12.68
CA TRP A 235 -12.90 -9.35 11.80
C TRP A 235 -13.14 -9.74 10.35
N LYS A 236 -12.85 -8.81 9.43
CA LYS A 236 -12.88 -9.05 7.98
C LYS A 236 -11.80 -8.21 7.30
N VAL A 237 -11.05 -8.82 6.38
CA VAL A 237 -10.24 -8.08 5.41
C VAL A 237 -11.18 -7.72 4.25
N VAL A 238 -11.46 -6.43 4.10
CA VAL A 238 -12.39 -5.89 3.10
C VAL A 238 -11.67 -5.65 1.78
N ALA A 239 -10.44 -5.15 1.84
CA ALA A 239 -9.61 -4.85 0.69
C ALA A 239 -8.15 -5.15 1.01
N ASP A 240 -7.38 -5.59 0.02
CA ASP A 240 -6.01 -6.07 0.25
C ASP A 240 -5.17 -6.09 -1.04
N GLY A 241 -4.46 -5.01 -1.38
CA GLY A 241 -3.81 -4.93 -2.69
C GLY A 241 -2.76 -3.84 -2.92
N ALA A 242 -2.59 -3.46 -4.19
CA ALA A 242 -1.51 -2.57 -4.65
C ALA A 242 -1.66 -1.13 -4.16
N VAL A 243 -2.86 -0.74 -3.74
CA VAL A 243 -3.21 0.65 -3.42
C VAL A 243 -3.49 0.83 -1.94
N ARG A 244 -4.24 -0.10 -1.32
CA ARG A 244 -4.61 -0.04 0.09
C ARG A 244 -5.04 -1.40 0.64
N ALA A 245 -5.05 -1.49 1.96
CA ALA A 245 -5.72 -2.54 2.70
C ALA A 245 -6.79 -1.92 3.63
N ILE A 246 -7.93 -2.61 3.74
CA ILE A 246 -9.06 -2.23 4.62
C ILE A 246 -9.41 -3.41 5.49
N VAL A 247 -9.54 -3.17 6.79
CA VAL A 247 -9.91 -4.15 7.80
C VAL A 247 -11.12 -3.64 8.56
N ASP A 248 -12.14 -4.47 8.71
CA ASP A 248 -13.24 -4.25 9.65
C ASP A 248 -13.04 -5.12 10.90
N LEU A 249 -13.24 -4.51 12.06
CA LEU A 249 -13.33 -5.17 13.37
C LEU A 249 -14.69 -4.86 13.97
N ASP A 250 -15.52 -5.88 14.15
CA ASP A 250 -16.87 -5.73 14.67
C ASP A 250 -16.96 -6.27 16.10
N TYR A 251 -17.59 -5.48 16.96
CA TYR A 251 -17.82 -5.78 18.37
C TYR A 251 -19.32 -5.69 18.62
N LYS A 252 -19.93 -6.82 19.01
CA LYS A 252 -21.36 -6.87 19.34
C LYS A 252 -21.57 -6.89 20.85
N GLY A 253 -22.55 -6.12 21.29
CA GLY A 253 -22.98 -6.12 22.68
C GLY A 253 -21.93 -5.67 23.69
N TRP A 254 -21.04 -4.73 23.32
CA TRP A 254 -20.04 -4.16 24.22
C TRP A 254 -20.70 -3.53 25.45
N LYS A 255 -20.35 -4.02 26.64
CA LYS A 255 -20.85 -3.51 27.93
C LYS A 255 -19.95 -2.37 28.42
N VAL A 256 -20.51 -1.17 28.48
CA VAL A 256 -19.75 0.03 28.85
C VAL A 256 -20.65 1.10 29.44
N GLY A 257 -20.27 1.66 30.61
CA GLY A 257 -21.02 2.74 31.26
C GLY A 257 -22.51 2.42 31.51
N GLY A 258 -22.84 1.16 31.82
CA GLY A 258 -24.22 0.70 31.98
C GLY A 258 -25.02 0.56 30.68
N LYS A 259 -24.38 0.75 29.52
CA LYS A 259 -24.97 0.60 28.18
C LYS A 259 -24.49 -0.68 27.50
N THR A 260 -25.20 -1.04 26.43
CA THR A 260 -24.81 -2.10 25.50
C THR A 260 -24.70 -1.50 24.11
N VAL A 261 -23.49 -1.50 23.56
CA VAL A 261 -23.14 -0.80 22.32
C VAL A 261 -22.65 -1.81 21.28
N ASP A 262 -23.08 -1.65 20.04
CA ASP A 262 -22.39 -2.29 18.91
C ASP A 262 -21.41 -1.30 18.31
N LEU A 263 -20.19 -1.75 18.04
CA LEU A 263 -19.11 -0.92 17.51
C LEU A 263 -18.44 -1.62 16.34
N THR A 264 -18.22 -0.89 15.25
CA THR A 264 -17.39 -1.33 14.12
C THR A 264 -16.21 -0.37 14.00
N SER A 265 -15.00 -0.92 13.92
CA SER A 265 -13.78 -0.20 13.60
C SER A 265 -13.30 -0.59 12.21
N ARG A 266 -13.38 0.34 11.26
CA ARG A 266 -12.79 0.21 9.93
C ARG A 266 -11.43 0.89 9.90
N LEU A 267 -10.39 0.11 9.61
CA LEU A 267 -9.00 0.53 9.54
C LEU A 267 -8.56 0.54 8.08
N THR A 268 -8.12 1.68 7.56
CA THR A 268 -7.67 1.80 6.16
C THR A 268 -6.22 2.28 6.11
N ILE A 269 -5.34 1.49 5.51
CA ILE A 269 -3.94 1.87 5.28
C ILE A 269 -3.63 1.89 3.79
N TRP A 270 -3.01 2.98 3.33
CA TRP A 270 -2.67 3.20 1.93
C TRP A 270 -1.20 2.90 1.65
N ALA A 271 -0.91 2.45 0.44
CA ALA A 271 0.45 2.27 -0.06
C ALA A 271 1.27 3.55 0.12
N GLY A 272 2.53 3.41 0.55
CA GLY A 272 3.44 4.54 0.77
C GLY A 272 3.19 5.37 2.03
N GLN A 273 2.10 5.12 2.78
CA GLN A 273 1.74 5.95 3.93
C GLN A 273 2.26 5.39 5.26
N HIS A 274 2.59 6.28 6.20
CA HIS A 274 3.01 5.94 7.58
C HIS A 274 1.85 6.05 8.59
N TRP A 275 0.62 6.13 8.08
CA TRP A 275 -0.59 6.32 8.86
C TRP A 275 -1.71 5.41 8.35
N PHE A 276 -2.68 5.15 9.22
CA PHE A 276 -3.95 4.55 8.85
C PHE A 276 -5.11 5.44 9.31
N GLU A 277 -6.22 5.39 8.57
CA GLU A 277 -7.49 5.97 8.96
C GLU A 277 -8.25 4.98 9.85
N HIS A 278 -8.79 5.47 10.97
CA HIS A 278 -9.70 4.72 11.84
C HIS A 278 -11.08 5.37 11.79
N LEU A 279 -12.00 4.71 11.09
CA LEU A 279 -13.42 5.06 11.08
C LEU A 279 -14.16 4.17 12.09
N VAL A 280 -14.74 4.77 13.11
CA VAL A 280 -15.55 4.10 14.12
C VAL A 280 -17.01 4.36 13.83
N THR A 281 -17.83 3.30 13.81
CA THR A 281 -19.29 3.39 13.76
C THR A 281 -19.87 2.74 14.99
N MET A 282 -20.74 3.44 15.71
CA MET A 282 -21.47 2.92 16.88
C MET A 282 -22.97 2.92 16.66
N ARG A 283 -23.64 1.95 17.27
CA ARG A 283 -25.09 1.91 17.45
C ARG A 283 -25.40 1.82 18.94
N ASN A 284 -26.45 2.54 19.37
CA ASN A 284 -26.88 2.63 20.78
C ASN A 284 -25.83 3.27 21.71
N GLY A 285 -25.04 4.20 21.19
CA GLY A 285 -23.88 4.78 21.86
C GLY A 285 -23.99 6.25 22.26
N ASP A 286 -25.18 6.86 22.21
CA ASP A 286 -25.37 8.32 22.31
C ASP A 286 -24.82 8.94 23.61
N GLU A 287 -24.77 8.17 24.70
CA GLU A 287 -24.26 8.61 26.00
C GLU A 287 -22.80 8.17 26.28
N VAL A 288 -22.16 7.50 25.32
CA VAL A 288 -20.78 6.99 25.49
C VAL A 288 -19.80 8.00 24.91
N GLN A 289 -18.98 8.59 25.78
CA GLN A 289 -17.85 9.41 25.35
C GLN A 289 -16.72 8.53 24.82
N LEU A 290 -16.60 8.40 23.50
CA LEU A 290 -15.46 7.74 22.89
C LEU A 290 -14.17 8.55 23.09
N ILE A 291 -13.09 7.82 23.31
CA ILE A 291 -11.72 8.31 23.44
C ILE A 291 -10.78 7.46 22.60
N THR A 292 -9.67 8.09 22.21
CA THR A 292 -8.48 7.43 21.68
C THR A 292 -7.25 8.08 22.34
N GLY A 293 -6.05 7.55 22.13
CA GLY A 293 -4.86 8.13 22.75
C GLY A 293 -3.55 7.48 22.38
N LEU A 294 -2.48 8.08 22.89
CA LEU A 294 -1.11 7.60 22.76
C LEU A 294 -0.60 7.15 24.14
N PRO A 295 0.13 6.03 24.24
CA PRO A 295 0.75 5.62 25.49
C PRO A 295 1.75 6.67 26.01
N ILE A 296 1.73 6.93 27.32
CA ILE A 296 2.70 7.81 27.99
C ILE A 296 4.01 7.04 28.17
N LYS A 297 5.14 7.70 27.85
CA LYS A 297 6.49 7.15 28.01
C LYS A 297 7.39 8.11 28.78
N PRO A 298 8.22 7.62 29.74
CA PRO A 298 9.16 8.47 30.46
C PRO A 298 10.14 9.19 29.51
N GLY A 299 10.31 10.50 29.69
CA GLY A 299 11.28 11.29 28.92
C GLY A 299 10.92 11.50 27.44
N VAL A 300 9.71 11.13 27.02
CA VAL A 300 9.21 11.38 25.66
C VAL A 300 8.45 12.70 25.64
N ALA A 301 8.78 13.56 24.67
CA ALA A 301 8.09 14.83 24.53
C ALA A 301 6.65 14.58 24.10
N PHE A 302 5.71 15.20 24.81
CA PHE A 302 4.31 15.26 24.39
C PHE A 302 4.04 16.60 23.72
N VAL A 303 3.72 16.51 22.44
CA VAL A 303 3.31 17.64 21.62
C VAL A 303 1.79 17.68 21.63
N ALA A 304 1.26 18.48 22.55
CA ALA A 304 -0.09 18.99 22.48
C ALA A 304 -0.05 20.52 22.52
N LEU A 305 -1.14 21.12 22.08
CA LEU A 305 -1.44 22.55 22.15
C LEU A 305 -0.88 23.25 23.43
N PRO A 306 -0.51 24.55 23.34
CA PRO A 306 -1.05 25.51 22.40
C PRO A 306 -0.29 25.59 21.07
N SER A 307 -1.00 26.07 20.05
CA SER A 307 -0.39 26.58 18.82
C SER A 307 0.77 27.52 19.15
N PRO A 308 1.75 27.67 18.25
CA PRO A 308 2.67 28.80 18.31
C PRO A 308 1.88 30.11 18.51
N PRO A 309 2.43 31.14 19.17
CA PRO A 309 1.73 32.42 19.42
C PRO A 309 1.09 33.09 18.18
N ASN A 310 1.56 32.72 16.97
CA ASN A 310 1.04 33.15 15.67
C ASN A 310 0.63 31.98 14.75
N GLY A 311 0.43 30.78 15.29
CA GLY A 311 0.24 29.54 14.54
C GLY A 311 -1.22 29.11 14.41
N ARG A 312 -1.54 28.41 13.32
CA ARG A 312 -2.84 27.76 13.12
C ARG A 312 -3.10 26.74 14.25
N PRO A 313 -4.35 26.55 14.70
CA PRO A 313 -4.70 25.48 15.64
C PRO A 313 -4.18 24.11 15.16
N ARG A 314 -3.47 23.37 16.02
CA ARG A 314 -3.09 21.98 15.74
C ARG A 314 -4.31 21.08 15.85
N HIS A 315 -4.50 20.21 14.86
CA HIS A 315 -5.57 19.21 14.80
C HIS A 315 -5.11 17.83 15.27
N TYR A 316 -3.92 17.75 15.84
CA TYR A 316 -3.32 16.51 16.28
C TYR A 316 -2.76 16.63 17.70
N VAL A 317 -2.56 15.47 18.32
CA VAL A 317 -1.61 15.27 19.42
C VAL A 317 -0.53 14.33 18.92
N ALA A 318 0.70 14.51 19.41
CA ALA A 318 1.81 13.67 19.02
C ALA A 318 2.81 13.47 20.15
N THR A 319 3.59 12.40 20.07
CA THR A 319 4.78 12.18 20.89
C THR A 319 6.01 12.08 19.99
N TRP A 320 7.17 12.42 20.54
CA TRP A 320 8.47 12.21 19.89
C TRP A 320 9.56 11.95 20.92
N GLY A 321 10.35 10.90 20.68
CA GLY A 321 11.53 10.63 21.49
C GLY A 321 11.86 9.14 21.57
N LYS A 322 12.66 8.78 22.58
CA LYS A 322 13.18 7.44 22.80
C LYS A 322 12.08 6.51 23.33
N GLN A 323 11.37 5.86 22.40
CA GLN A 323 10.29 4.92 22.71
C GLN A 323 10.32 3.65 21.84
N VAL A 324 11.44 3.42 21.15
CA VAL A 324 11.75 2.19 20.44
C VAL A 324 12.35 1.21 21.46
N LEU A 325 11.74 0.05 21.68
CA LEU A 325 12.24 -0.94 22.62
C LEU A 325 13.58 -1.53 22.18
N GLN A 326 14.36 -2.00 23.15
CA GLN A 326 15.42 -2.98 22.89
C GLN A 326 14.85 -4.27 22.26
N THR A 327 15.73 -5.04 21.64
CA THR A 327 15.40 -6.31 21.00
C THR A 327 15.05 -7.39 22.04
N GLY A 328 14.03 -8.20 21.75
CA GLY A 328 13.64 -9.37 22.55
C GLY A 328 12.27 -9.27 23.23
N ALA A 329 11.61 -10.42 23.40
CA ALA A 329 10.22 -10.51 23.85
C ALA A 329 9.94 -9.93 25.27
N THR A 330 10.95 -9.88 26.13
CA THR A 330 10.84 -9.36 27.49
C THR A 330 11.38 -7.94 27.64
N ALA A 331 11.78 -7.30 26.54
CA ALA A 331 12.35 -5.96 26.57
C ALA A 331 11.36 -4.96 27.18
N THR A 332 11.89 -4.08 28.03
CA THR A 332 11.12 -3.00 28.67
C THR A 332 11.79 -1.65 28.52
N GLU A 333 13.10 -1.65 28.28
CA GLU A 333 13.91 -0.46 28.08
C GLU A 333 13.85 0.01 26.63
N SER A 334 13.88 1.32 26.44
CA SER A 334 13.99 1.93 25.11
C SER A 334 15.46 2.07 24.70
N LEU A 335 15.74 1.99 23.41
CA LEU A 335 17.06 2.23 22.85
C LEU A 335 17.46 3.70 23.03
N PRO A 336 18.72 3.98 23.40
CA PRO A 336 19.16 5.32 23.72
C PRO A 336 19.36 6.20 22.47
N ASP A 337 19.44 5.61 21.27
CA ASP A 337 19.88 6.23 20.02
C ASP A 337 18.83 6.15 18.89
N GLN A 338 17.58 5.85 19.24
CA GLN A 338 16.48 5.73 18.29
C GLN A 338 15.24 6.45 18.81
N ASN A 339 14.60 7.19 17.91
CA ASN A 339 13.42 7.96 18.20
C ASN A 339 12.25 7.48 17.36
N LEU A 340 11.08 7.46 17.97
CA LEU A 340 9.83 7.15 17.33
C LEU A 340 8.87 8.30 17.59
N GLY A 341 8.17 8.72 16.55
CA GLY A 341 7.04 9.64 16.60
C GLY A 341 5.75 8.86 16.53
N LEU A 342 4.79 9.19 17.39
CA LEU A 342 3.42 8.68 17.30
C LEU A 342 2.45 9.86 17.27
N GLY A 343 1.38 9.76 16.48
CA GLY A 343 0.46 10.87 16.25
C GLY A 343 -0.99 10.42 16.15
N ILE A 344 -1.90 11.24 16.66
CA ILE A 344 -3.33 11.14 16.41
C ILE A 344 -3.81 12.44 15.81
N LEU A 345 -4.35 12.36 14.60
CA LEU A 345 -4.89 13.50 13.85
C LEU A 345 -6.42 13.41 13.81
N LEU A 346 -7.08 14.50 14.19
CA LEU A 346 -8.53 14.66 14.22
C LEU A 346 -8.97 15.65 13.13
N PRO A 347 -9.32 15.18 11.91
CA PRO A 347 -9.57 16.06 10.77
C PRO A 347 -10.75 17.02 10.97
N ASN A 348 -11.74 16.62 11.76
CA ASN A 348 -12.99 17.36 11.96
C ASN A 348 -13.06 18.07 13.32
N ALA A 349 -12.00 18.02 14.15
CA ALA A 349 -11.99 18.62 15.49
C ALA A 349 -11.20 19.92 15.54
N LEU A 350 -11.83 21.01 15.99
CA LEU A 350 -11.13 22.20 16.45
C LEU A 350 -11.71 22.77 17.73
N PRO A 351 -10.86 23.10 18.72
CA PRO A 351 -9.51 22.56 18.96
C PRO A 351 -9.56 21.07 19.40
N VAL A 352 -8.46 20.33 19.30
CA VAL A 352 -8.37 18.98 19.89
C VAL A 352 -8.65 19.06 21.39
N ASN A 353 -9.71 18.40 21.85
CA ASN A 353 -10.13 18.46 23.25
C ASN A 353 -9.45 17.36 24.08
N VAL A 354 -8.38 17.75 24.78
CA VAL A 354 -7.70 16.96 25.82
C VAL A 354 -8.27 17.21 27.24
N GLY A 355 -9.21 18.16 27.38
CA GLY A 355 -9.71 18.62 28.67
C GLY A 355 -10.54 17.56 29.41
N GLY A 356 -10.19 17.33 30.69
CA GLY A 356 -10.92 16.44 31.59
C GLY A 356 -10.65 14.94 31.40
N LEU A 357 -9.66 14.58 30.57
CA LEU A 357 -9.20 13.20 30.39
C LEU A 357 -7.82 13.04 31.01
N THR A 358 -7.75 12.69 32.30
CA THR A 358 -6.49 12.48 33.01
C THR A 358 -6.29 11.01 33.29
N ASP A 359 -5.28 10.41 32.68
CA ASP A 359 -4.93 9.01 32.87
C ASP A 359 -3.41 8.86 32.99
N ALA A 360 -2.96 7.93 33.84
CA ALA A 360 -1.54 7.74 34.13
C ALA A 360 -0.76 7.07 32.99
N ALA A 361 -1.44 6.32 32.12
CA ALA A 361 -0.82 5.54 31.06
C ALA A 361 -1.05 6.14 29.65
N ASN A 362 -1.94 7.13 29.51
CA ASN A 362 -2.39 7.60 28.20
C ASN A 362 -2.46 9.13 28.08
N HIS A 363 -1.95 9.65 26.97
CA HIS A 363 -2.35 10.94 26.43
C HIS A 363 -3.66 10.77 25.65
N LEU A 364 -4.79 11.01 26.31
CA LEU A 364 -6.12 10.78 25.75
C LEU A 364 -6.70 12.01 25.04
N VAL A 365 -7.48 11.75 24.00
CA VAL A 365 -8.29 12.73 23.28
C VAL A 365 -9.71 12.21 23.09
N LYS A 366 -10.69 13.12 23.08
CA LYS A 366 -12.07 12.78 22.72
C LYS A 366 -12.18 12.54 21.22
N VAL A 367 -12.86 11.47 20.82
CA VAL A 367 -13.22 11.24 19.42
C VAL A 367 -14.51 12.02 19.13
N PRO A 368 -14.51 13.01 18.22
CA PRO A 368 -15.74 13.67 17.80
C PRO A 368 -16.65 12.68 17.09
N LEU A 369 -17.93 12.69 17.44
CA LEU A 369 -18.94 11.82 16.85
C LEU A 369 -19.99 12.63 16.10
N GLU A 370 -20.26 12.23 14.87
CA GLU A 370 -21.32 12.76 14.03
C GLU A 370 -22.48 11.76 14.00
N LYS A 371 -23.70 12.26 14.23
CA LYS A 371 -24.90 11.42 14.23
C LYS A 371 -25.48 11.33 12.82
N GLN A 372 -25.64 10.11 12.32
CA GLN A 372 -26.26 9.80 11.05
C GLN A 372 -27.38 8.76 11.25
N GLY A 373 -28.61 9.24 11.40
CA GLY A 373 -29.75 8.40 11.76
C GLY A 373 -29.54 7.73 13.12
N ALA A 374 -29.52 6.40 13.14
CA ALA A 374 -29.30 5.59 14.35
C ALA A 374 -27.81 5.29 14.64
N LEU A 375 -26.90 5.81 13.81
CA LEU A 375 -25.46 5.57 13.93
C LEU A 375 -24.73 6.82 14.41
N LEU A 376 -23.66 6.62 15.18
CA LEU A 376 -22.67 7.63 15.52
C LEU A 376 -21.37 7.27 14.81
N ARG A 377 -20.73 8.23 14.16
CA ARG A 377 -19.49 8.01 13.40
C ARG A 377 -18.39 8.94 13.88
N GLY A 378 -17.23 8.36 14.17
CA GLY A 378 -16.02 9.09 14.51
C GLY A 378 -14.90 8.73 13.56
N ARG A 379 -14.05 9.70 13.21
CA ARG A 379 -12.93 9.51 12.30
C ARG A 379 -11.68 10.19 12.82
N PHE A 380 -10.57 9.49 12.77
CA PHE A 380 -9.25 10.01 13.08
C PHE A 380 -8.16 9.22 12.34
N TYR A 381 -6.95 9.75 12.31
CA TYR A 381 -5.79 9.07 11.74
C TYR A 381 -4.77 8.78 12.82
N VAL A 382 -4.11 7.64 12.71
CA VAL A 382 -3.03 7.21 13.59
C VAL A 382 -1.76 7.13 12.77
N VAL A 383 -0.69 7.75 13.26
CA VAL A 383 0.54 8.00 12.51
C VAL A 383 1.73 7.49 13.33
N ALA A 384 2.69 6.87 12.67
CA ALA A 384 3.99 6.58 13.24
C ALA A 384 5.12 7.10 12.33
N GLY A 385 6.29 7.37 12.90
CA GLY A 385 7.50 7.65 12.14
C GLY A 385 8.73 7.29 12.94
N TRP A 386 9.55 6.37 12.44
CA TRP A 386 10.76 5.89 13.11
C TRP A 386 12.02 6.44 12.44
N ASP A 387 12.96 6.97 13.24
CA ASP A 387 14.20 7.59 12.72
C ASP A 387 15.21 6.61 12.10
N ARG A 388 14.92 5.30 12.14
CA ARG A 388 15.68 4.25 11.44
C ARG A 388 14.95 3.67 10.23
N GLU A 389 13.86 4.28 9.79
CA GLU A 389 13.27 3.95 8.50
C GLU A 389 14.31 4.09 7.37
N ALA A 390 14.37 3.09 6.49
CA ALA A 390 15.30 3.03 5.36
C ALA A 390 16.81 3.01 5.75
N SER A 391 17.17 2.73 7.01
CA SER A 391 18.58 2.64 7.44
C SER A 391 19.37 1.56 6.71
N ASP A 392 18.66 0.55 6.18
CA ASP A 392 19.27 -0.62 5.53
C ASP A 392 19.28 -0.50 3.99
N GLY A 393 18.93 0.68 3.47
CA GLY A 393 18.98 1.01 2.05
C GLY A 393 17.64 0.74 1.33
N GLY A 394 17.06 1.80 0.79
CA GLY A 394 15.80 1.75 0.04
C GLY A 394 15.33 3.15 -0.32
N SER A 395 15.99 3.80 -1.28
CA SER A 395 15.39 5.00 -1.90
C SER A 395 14.26 4.53 -2.79
N ILE A 396 13.09 5.19 -2.74
CA ILE A 396 12.17 5.14 -3.87
C ILE A 396 12.87 5.85 -5.03
N ALA A 397 13.59 5.11 -5.87
CA ALA A 397 14.20 5.66 -7.06
C ALA A 397 13.09 6.11 -8.03
N GLY A 398 13.17 7.35 -8.52
CA GLY A 398 12.29 7.87 -9.57
C GLY A 398 11.23 8.89 -9.15
N LEU A 399 11.23 9.38 -7.90
CA LEU A 399 10.45 10.56 -7.53
C LEU A 399 11.14 11.84 -8.03
N ASP A 400 10.37 12.76 -8.61
CA ASP A 400 10.84 14.12 -8.89
C ASP A 400 11.39 14.74 -7.59
N PRO A 401 12.56 15.40 -7.58
CA PRO A 401 13.06 16.13 -6.41
C PRO A 401 12.07 17.16 -5.84
N ALA A 402 11.10 17.65 -6.63
CA ALA A 402 10.02 18.50 -6.15
C ALA A 402 8.92 17.73 -5.36
N LEU A 403 8.91 16.40 -5.46
CA LEU A 403 7.98 15.47 -4.80
C LEU A 403 8.60 14.77 -3.58
N THR A 404 9.85 15.03 -3.20
CA THR A 404 10.42 14.42 -1.99
C THR A 404 9.79 15.00 -0.73
N LEU A 405 8.92 14.21 -0.10
CA LEU A 405 8.49 14.47 1.29
C LEU A 405 9.69 14.28 2.24
N PRO A 406 9.75 15.02 3.36
CA PRO A 406 10.73 14.73 4.41
C PRO A 406 10.59 13.26 4.85
N ALA A 407 11.72 12.59 5.16
CA ALA A 407 11.66 11.33 5.89
C ALA A 407 10.80 11.53 7.14
N ALA A 408 9.89 10.58 7.42
CA ALA A 408 8.75 10.81 8.31
C ALA A 408 9.15 11.36 9.67
N ALA A 409 10.34 11.04 10.19
CA ALA A 409 10.86 11.73 11.37
C ALA A 409 12.33 11.44 11.64
N ASN A 410 13.23 12.43 11.51
CA ASN A 410 14.61 12.33 12.02
C ASN A 410 14.90 13.31 13.17
N SER A 411 13.94 14.17 13.50
CA SER A 411 14.00 15.13 14.61
C SER A 411 12.58 15.53 15.02
N LEU A 412 12.43 16.15 16.19
CA LEU A 412 11.14 16.68 16.66
C LEU A 412 10.56 17.69 15.66
N GLU A 413 11.39 18.59 15.13
CA GLU A 413 10.96 19.60 14.16
C GLU A 413 10.53 18.99 12.82
N ALA A 414 11.23 17.95 12.36
CA ALA A 414 10.82 17.22 11.15
C ALA A 414 9.48 16.50 11.37
N TRP A 415 9.30 15.88 12.55
CA TRP A 415 8.06 15.22 12.93
C TRP A 415 6.88 16.18 13.03
N GLU A 416 7.05 17.34 13.67
CA GLU A 416 6.00 18.37 13.74
C GLU A 416 5.62 18.88 12.34
N ARG A 417 6.59 19.12 11.47
CA ARG A 417 6.32 19.53 10.07
C ARG A 417 5.58 18.45 9.29
N TYR A 418 5.90 17.18 9.51
CA TYR A 418 5.20 16.06 8.89
C TYR A 418 3.75 15.98 9.38
N MET A 419 3.52 16.09 10.69
CA MET A 419 2.18 16.12 11.27
C MET A 419 1.35 17.33 10.80
N ASP A 420 1.97 18.51 10.69
CA ASP A 420 1.31 19.71 10.14
C ASP A 420 0.93 19.52 8.67
N THR A 421 1.82 18.91 7.86
CA THR A 421 1.59 18.56 6.46
C THR A 421 0.41 17.60 6.33
N LEU A 422 0.40 16.52 7.11
CA LEU A 422 -0.68 15.54 7.12
C LEU A 422 -2.00 16.16 7.57
N ALA A 423 -1.98 17.05 8.57
CA ALA A 423 -3.17 17.76 9.05
C ALA A 423 -3.80 18.63 7.95
N VAL A 424 -2.98 19.36 7.18
CA VAL A 424 -3.45 20.13 6.02
C VAL A 424 -4.05 19.20 4.96
N GLY A 425 -3.39 18.08 4.67
CA GLY A 425 -3.87 17.11 3.68
C GLY A 425 -5.20 16.48 4.05
N ALA A 426 -5.35 16.03 5.31
CA ALA A 426 -6.58 15.42 5.79
C ALA A 426 -7.80 16.36 5.77
N GLN A 427 -7.59 17.67 5.84
CA GLN A 427 -8.65 18.68 5.72
C GLN A 427 -8.95 19.07 4.27
N SER A 428 -8.02 18.81 3.36
CA SER A 428 -8.10 19.20 1.95
C SER A 428 -7.67 18.03 1.05
N PRO A 429 -8.40 16.89 1.11
CA PRO A 429 -8.08 15.73 0.27
C PRO A 429 -8.17 16.09 -1.22
N ALA A 430 -7.51 15.29 -2.07
CA ALA A 430 -7.59 15.44 -3.51
C ALA A 430 -9.05 15.51 -4.00
N ARG A 431 -9.36 16.50 -4.83
CA ARG A 431 -10.69 16.68 -5.42
C ARG A 431 -10.77 15.98 -6.76
N VAL A 432 -11.81 15.17 -6.96
CA VAL A 432 -12.11 14.49 -8.22
C VAL A 432 -13.29 15.17 -8.91
N GLU A 433 -13.10 15.53 -10.17
CA GLU A 433 -14.14 16.05 -11.06
C GLU A 433 -14.30 15.09 -12.24
N ILE A 434 -15.49 14.49 -12.41
CA ILE A 434 -15.78 13.70 -13.62
C ILE A 434 -16.14 14.66 -14.75
N VAL A 435 -15.25 14.82 -15.73
CA VAL A 435 -15.42 15.78 -16.82
C VAL A 435 -16.07 15.19 -18.07
N SER A 436 -16.15 13.85 -18.14
CA SER A 436 -16.88 13.19 -19.22
C SER A 436 -18.39 13.32 -19.02
N LYS A 437 -19.13 13.67 -20.08
CA LYS A 437 -20.60 13.72 -20.07
C LYS A 437 -21.26 12.37 -20.38
N SER A 438 -20.55 11.51 -21.08
CA SER A 438 -20.91 10.12 -21.38
C SER A 438 -19.64 9.30 -21.55
N ALA A 439 -19.70 7.99 -21.30
CA ALA A 439 -18.62 7.10 -21.69
C ALA A 439 -18.45 7.13 -23.22
N ALA A 440 -17.24 7.43 -23.68
CA ALA A 440 -16.93 7.49 -25.11
C ALA A 440 -16.15 6.23 -25.53
N PRO A 441 -16.47 5.61 -26.68
CA PRO A 441 -15.63 4.56 -27.24
C PRO A 441 -14.25 5.14 -27.59
N VAL A 442 -13.20 4.39 -27.26
CA VAL A 442 -11.85 4.76 -27.65
C VAL A 442 -11.56 4.20 -29.04
N ALA A 443 -11.23 5.07 -29.99
CA ALA A 443 -10.56 4.64 -31.21
C ALA A 443 -9.27 3.92 -30.80
N ALA A 444 -9.04 2.70 -31.30
CA ALA A 444 -7.84 1.94 -30.97
C ALA A 444 -6.61 2.86 -31.06
N PRO A 445 -5.72 2.87 -30.04
CA PRO A 445 -4.52 3.69 -30.13
C PRO A 445 -3.79 3.30 -31.42
N PRO A 446 -3.34 4.27 -32.25
CA PRO A 446 -2.42 3.96 -33.34
C PRO A 446 -1.28 3.17 -32.72
N ASP A 447 -1.08 1.94 -33.21
CA ASP A 447 -0.14 0.93 -32.73
C ASP A 447 0.95 1.50 -31.81
N ALA A 448 0.89 1.15 -30.52
CA ALA A 448 1.87 1.53 -29.51
C ALA A 448 3.23 0.81 -29.70
N LEU A 449 3.62 0.53 -30.95
CA LEU A 449 4.99 0.22 -31.34
C LEU A 449 5.72 1.54 -31.61
N GLY A 450 6.02 2.26 -30.54
CA GLY A 450 6.99 3.35 -30.62
C GLY A 450 8.34 2.80 -31.08
N ASN A 451 8.92 3.42 -32.12
CA ASN A 451 10.27 3.11 -32.60
C ASN A 451 11.26 3.03 -31.43
N VAL A 452 11.89 1.87 -31.26
CA VAL A 452 12.94 1.63 -30.27
C VAL A 452 14.10 2.60 -30.56
N LYS A 453 14.25 3.64 -29.74
CA LYS A 453 15.51 4.40 -29.72
C LYS A 453 16.61 3.51 -29.13
N ARG A 454 17.79 3.49 -29.77
CA ARG A 454 18.99 2.87 -29.19
C ARG A 454 19.29 3.55 -27.85
N LYS A 455 19.37 2.76 -26.79
CA LYS A 455 19.73 3.19 -25.44
C LYS A 455 21.23 3.48 -25.38
N SER A 456 21.63 4.49 -24.60
CA SER A 456 23.03 4.72 -24.27
C SER A 456 23.58 3.60 -23.39
N TYR A 457 24.91 3.47 -23.31
CA TYR A 457 25.55 2.51 -22.41
C TYR A 457 25.17 2.72 -20.94
N ALA A 458 25.01 3.98 -20.50
CA ALA A 458 24.60 4.29 -19.14
C ALA A 458 23.17 3.80 -18.86
N GLU A 459 22.22 4.06 -19.76
CA GLU A 459 20.84 3.58 -19.65
C GLU A 459 20.75 2.05 -19.72
N ALA A 460 21.58 1.41 -20.55
CA ALA A 460 21.66 -0.05 -20.62
C ALA A 460 22.19 -0.63 -19.29
N ILE A 461 23.20 0.01 -18.68
CA ILE A 461 23.75 -0.40 -17.38
C ILE A 461 22.72 -0.24 -16.27
N GLU A 462 22.00 0.88 -16.22
CA GLU A 462 20.94 1.09 -15.22
C GLU A 462 19.79 0.10 -15.37
N LEU A 463 19.39 -0.22 -16.60
CA LEU A 463 18.40 -1.26 -16.83
C LEU A 463 18.89 -2.64 -16.42
N MET A 464 20.16 -2.97 -16.67
CA MET A 464 20.75 -4.22 -16.18
C MET A 464 20.80 -4.27 -14.65
N ARG A 465 21.02 -3.14 -13.96
CA ARG A 465 20.98 -3.04 -12.50
C ARG A 465 19.56 -3.23 -11.95
N LEU A 466 18.59 -2.47 -12.47
CA LEU A 466 17.18 -2.58 -12.09
C LEU A 466 16.64 -3.99 -12.31
N GLU A 467 17.04 -4.61 -13.40
CA GLU A 467 16.61 -5.95 -13.75
C GLU A 467 17.30 -7.01 -12.89
N ALA A 468 18.55 -6.78 -12.48
CA ALA A 468 19.21 -7.63 -11.50
C ALA A 468 18.55 -7.53 -10.13
N ASP A 469 18.16 -6.33 -9.71
CA ASP A 469 17.45 -6.09 -8.46
C ASP A 469 16.06 -6.77 -8.48
N ARG A 470 15.28 -6.57 -9.54
CA ARG A 470 13.99 -7.24 -9.74
C ARG A 470 14.10 -8.76 -9.75
N THR A 471 15.12 -9.29 -10.43
CA THR A 471 15.36 -10.74 -10.50
C THR A 471 15.73 -11.28 -9.11
N ALA A 472 16.59 -10.58 -8.37
CA ALA A 472 16.95 -10.97 -7.02
C ALA A 472 15.74 -10.98 -6.07
N GLU A 473 14.90 -9.94 -6.10
CA GLU A 473 13.68 -9.84 -5.27
C GLU A 473 12.64 -10.91 -5.62
N LYS A 474 12.36 -11.10 -6.93
CA LYS A 474 11.40 -12.11 -7.41
C LYS A 474 11.79 -13.52 -6.95
N TRP A 475 13.07 -13.85 -7.01
CA TRP A 475 13.57 -15.18 -6.70
C TRP A 475 13.98 -15.39 -5.24
N ALA A 476 14.16 -14.31 -4.46
CA ALA A 476 14.36 -14.42 -3.00
C ALA A 476 13.21 -15.16 -2.31
N ARG A 477 11.96 -14.97 -2.78
CA ARG A 477 10.78 -15.70 -2.26
C ARG A 477 10.86 -17.20 -2.54
N ILE A 478 11.31 -17.58 -3.72
CA ILE A 478 11.47 -18.98 -4.14
C ILE A 478 12.60 -19.66 -3.34
N LEU A 479 13.67 -18.95 -2.99
CA LEU A 479 14.74 -19.45 -2.12
C LEU A 479 14.27 -19.69 -0.68
N VAL A 480 13.39 -18.84 -0.16
CA VAL A 480 12.74 -19.05 1.14
C VAL A 480 11.87 -20.31 1.11
N GLU A 481 11.12 -20.55 0.03
CA GLU A 481 10.40 -21.81 -0.19
C GLU A 481 11.35 -23.03 -0.28
N TYR A 482 12.53 -22.88 -0.88
CA TYR A 482 13.53 -23.95 -0.99
C TYR A 482 14.17 -24.35 0.34
N GLY A 483 14.53 -23.38 1.18
CA GLY A 483 15.01 -23.62 2.54
C GLY A 483 13.98 -24.39 3.39
N ASN A 484 12.69 -24.14 3.17
CA ASN A 484 11.59 -24.84 3.85
C ASN A 484 11.46 -26.32 3.46
N SER A 485 11.82 -26.72 2.23
CA SER A 485 11.71 -28.12 1.77
C SER A 485 12.81 -29.05 2.30
N ALA A 486 14.01 -28.51 2.57
CA ALA A 486 15.12 -29.28 3.13
C ALA A 486 14.98 -29.50 4.66
N GLN A 487 14.13 -28.72 5.34
CA GLN A 487 13.96 -28.75 6.79
C GLN A 487 12.55 -29.15 7.27
N ALA A 488 11.66 -29.60 6.37
CA ALA A 488 10.36 -30.16 6.74
C ALA A 488 10.51 -31.48 7.52
N ASN A 489 10.66 -31.36 8.83
CA ASN A 489 10.68 -32.44 9.80
C ASN A 489 9.26 -32.96 10.09
N SER A 490 8.49 -33.29 9.05
CA SER A 490 7.22 -34.00 9.22
C SER A 490 7.11 -35.18 8.26
N THR A 491 6.65 -36.29 8.81
CA THR A 491 6.90 -37.67 8.37
C THR A 491 6.12 -38.10 7.12
N ARG A 492 5.87 -37.23 6.14
CA ARG A 492 5.06 -37.63 4.97
C ARG A 492 5.56 -37.31 3.57
N GLU A 493 6.66 -36.59 3.39
CA GLU A 493 7.21 -36.35 2.04
C GLU A 493 8.75 -36.37 2.01
N ARG A 494 9.36 -37.45 2.52
CA ARG A 494 10.72 -37.83 2.08
C ARG A 494 10.59 -38.74 0.88
N GLU A 495 10.55 -38.17 -0.34
CA GLU A 495 10.88 -38.94 -1.53
C GLU A 495 12.37 -39.28 -1.48
N LEU A 496 12.72 -40.41 -0.87
CA LEU A 496 14.07 -40.96 -0.91
C LEU A 496 14.35 -41.52 -2.32
N ASN A 497 15.60 -41.46 -2.77
CA ASN A 497 16.02 -42.34 -3.86
C ASN A 497 15.87 -43.80 -3.42
N PHE A 498 15.80 -44.75 -4.37
CA PHE A 498 15.65 -46.19 -4.09
C PHE A 498 16.78 -46.76 -3.20
N ASP A 499 17.89 -46.02 -3.06
CA ASP A 499 19.06 -46.35 -2.23
C ASP A 499 19.06 -45.71 -0.83
N GLY A 500 17.97 -45.03 -0.43
CA GLY A 500 17.84 -44.43 0.90
C GLY A 500 18.64 -43.14 1.11
N THR A 501 19.23 -42.56 0.06
CA THR A 501 19.85 -41.24 0.15
C THR A 501 18.81 -40.11 0.11
N PRO A 502 19.03 -38.99 0.83
CA PRO A 502 18.24 -37.78 0.65
C PRO A 502 18.26 -37.39 -0.83
N ASN A 503 17.11 -37.03 -1.41
CA ASN A 503 17.01 -36.59 -2.80
C ASN A 503 17.88 -35.34 -2.98
N LYS A 504 19.12 -35.52 -3.43
CA LYS A 504 20.02 -34.40 -3.68
C LYS A 504 19.51 -33.66 -4.92
N TRP A 505 19.35 -32.36 -4.78
CA TRP A 505 19.08 -31.45 -5.90
C TRP A 505 20.19 -31.59 -6.94
N THR A 506 19.82 -31.87 -8.18
CA THR A 506 20.76 -32.07 -9.30
C THR A 506 20.47 -31.07 -10.41
N THR A 507 21.35 -31.01 -11.41
CA THR A 507 21.17 -30.17 -12.61
C THR A 507 19.83 -30.36 -13.32
N GLY A 508 19.12 -31.47 -13.09
CA GLY A 508 17.81 -31.80 -13.66
C GLY A 508 16.64 -31.91 -12.67
N ARG A 509 16.79 -31.56 -11.38
CA ARG A 509 15.70 -31.56 -10.39
C ARG A 509 15.72 -30.29 -9.51
N GLY A 510 14.60 -29.58 -9.44
CA GLY A 510 14.41 -28.28 -8.76
C GLY A 510 13.91 -27.18 -9.71
N ARG A 511 13.14 -26.17 -9.24
CA ARG A 511 12.69 -25.04 -10.08
C ARG A 511 13.85 -24.06 -10.26
N GLY A 512 14.04 -23.63 -11.50
CA GLY A 512 15.01 -22.61 -11.92
C GLY A 512 14.43 -21.84 -13.11
N PHE A 513 15.28 -21.16 -13.89
CA PHE A 513 14.86 -20.43 -15.08
C PHE A 513 15.87 -20.61 -16.22
N PHE A 514 15.44 -20.65 -17.47
CA PHE A 514 16.34 -20.80 -18.63
C PHE A 514 16.87 -19.44 -19.12
N THR A 515 17.95 -19.42 -19.92
CA THR A 515 18.63 -18.22 -20.43
C THR A 515 17.87 -17.41 -21.47
N GLU A 516 16.64 -17.79 -21.82
CA GLU A 516 15.77 -17.02 -22.71
C GLU A 516 14.52 -16.51 -21.97
N ARG A 517 14.31 -15.19 -22.04
CA ARG A 517 13.10 -14.51 -21.55
C ARG A 517 11.94 -14.80 -22.47
N ASP A 518 10.73 -14.61 -21.96
CA ASP A 518 9.56 -14.46 -22.81
C ASP A 518 9.77 -13.30 -23.81
N ASN A 519 9.63 -13.60 -25.10
CA ASN A 519 9.94 -12.65 -26.18
C ASN A 519 8.91 -11.51 -26.29
N VAL A 520 7.80 -11.59 -25.56
CA VAL A 520 6.70 -10.63 -25.55
C VAL A 520 6.68 -9.85 -24.23
N THR A 521 6.84 -10.51 -23.09
CA THR A 521 6.79 -9.87 -21.76
C THR A 521 8.18 -9.50 -21.21
N GLY A 522 9.25 -10.09 -21.74
CA GLY A 522 10.61 -9.92 -21.24
C GLY A 522 10.85 -10.60 -19.90
N GLU A 523 9.92 -11.44 -19.42
CA GLU A 523 10.02 -12.09 -18.11
C GLU A 523 10.71 -13.46 -18.18
N TRP A 524 11.49 -13.75 -17.15
CA TRP A 524 11.99 -15.10 -16.89
C TRP A 524 10.84 -15.99 -16.36
N ARG A 525 10.53 -17.06 -17.10
CA ARG A 525 9.56 -18.08 -16.70
C ARG A 525 10.23 -19.16 -15.86
N GLU A 526 9.59 -19.52 -14.77
CA GLU A 526 10.00 -20.63 -13.90
C GLU A 526 9.84 -21.98 -14.61
N GLN A 527 10.85 -22.85 -14.49
CA GLN A 527 10.87 -24.17 -15.13
C GLN A 527 11.48 -25.22 -14.19
N ASN A 528 10.86 -26.41 -14.16
CA ASN A 528 11.37 -27.57 -13.44
C ASN A 528 12.61 -28.14 -14.14
N GLY A 529 13.64 -28.47 -13.34
CA GLY A 529 14.86 -29.13 -13.81
C GLY A 529 15.98 -28.18 -14.24
N TYR A 530 15.96 -26.92 -13.80
CA TYR A 530 16.92 -25.88 -14.23
C TYR A 530 17.68 -25.21 -13.09
N PHE A 531 17.76 -25.86 -11.92
CA PHE A 531 18.37 -25.33 -10.70
C PHE A 531 19.83 -24.81 -10.87
N TRP A 532 20.60 -25.36 -11.82
CA TRP A 532 21.99 -24.93 -12.09
C TRP A 532 22.11 -23.47 -12.57
N THR A 533 21.05 -22.88 -13.11
CA THR A 533 21.00 -21.45 -13.50
C THR A 533 21.03 -20.51 -12.30
N GLY A 534 20.60 -20.99 -11.12
CA GLY A 534 20.81 -20.28 -9.86
C GLY A 534 22.29 -20.11 -9.50
N ASN A 535 23.14 -21.10 -9.82
CA ASN A 535 24.60 -20.98 -9.61
C ASN A 535 25.24 -19.97 -10.57
N PHE A 536 24.75 -19.88 -11.80
CA PHE A 536 25.15 -18.82 -12.74
C PHE A 536 24.79 -17.44 -12.18
N TRP A 537 23.59 -17.30 -11.61
CA TRP A 537 23.13 -16.06 -10.98
C TRP A 537 24.01 -15.61 -9.80
N VAL A 538 24.43 -16.55 -8.94
CA VAL A 538 25.39 -16.29 -7.85
C VAL A 538 26.71 -15.73 -8.39
N GLY A 539 27.23 -16.31 -9.47
CA GLY A 539 28.46 -15.83 -10.13
C GLY A 539 28.32 -14.41 -10.67
N GLU A 540 27.18 -14.09 -11.29
CA GLU A 540 26.91 -12.74 -11.81
C GLU A 540 26.71 -11.71 -10.69
N LEU A 541 26.11 -12.08 -9.56
CA LEU A 541 26.04 -11.24 -8.36
C LEU A 541 27.43 -10.93 -7.78
N TRP A 542 28.32 -11.93 -7.71
CA TRP A 542 29.71 -11.70 -7.28
C TRP A 542 30.49 -10.82 -8.26
N ARG A 543 30.24 -10.95 -9.58
CA ARG A 543 30.82 -10.07 -10.60
C ARG A 543 30.30 -8.64 -10.50
N LEU A 544 29.00 -8.47 -10.28
CA LEU A 544 28.37 -7.17 -10.03
C LEU A 544 28.97 -6.52 -8.79
N HIS A 545 29.11 -7.25 -7.67
CA HIS A 545 29.82 -6.77 -6.49
C HIS A 545 31.26 -6.37 -6.81
N ALA A 546 32.02 -7.23 -7.50
CA ALA A 546 33.42 -6.96 -7.82
C ALA A 546 33.62 -5.68 -8.65
N LYS A 547 32.67 -5.37 -9.55
CA LYS A 547 32.69 -4.20 -10.43
C LYS A 547 32.12 -2.93 -9.80
N THR A 548 31.07 -3.05 -8.99
CA THR A 548 30.37 -1.91 -8.39
C THR A 548 30.89 -1.55 -7.01
N LYS A 549 31.53 -2.50 -6.32
CA LYS A 549 31.85 -2.46 -4.89
C LYS A 549 30.63 -2.32 -3.99
N ASP A 550 29.44 -2.55 -4.52
CA ASP A 550 28.20 -2.52 -3.76
C ASP A 550 27.99 -3.84 -3.02
N GLU A 551 28.00 -3.78 -1.70
CA GLU A 551 27.85 -4.92 -0.79
C GLU A 551 26.47 -5.61 -0.92
N LYS A 552 25.45 -4.95 -1.51
CA LYS A 552 24.13 -5.56 -1.70
C LYS A 552 24.21 -6.85 -2.53
N TYR A 553 25.02 -6.83 -3.59
CA TYR A 553 25.17 -7.99 -4.48
C TYR A 553 25.94 -9.13 -3.79
N ALA A 554 26.89 -8.81 -2.91
CA ALA A 554 27.59 -9.81 -2.11
C ALA A 554 26.66 -10.48 -1.09
N ARG A 555 25.75 -9.72 -0.45
CA ARG A 555 24.77 -10.27 0.49
C ARG A 555 23.78 -11.20 -0.21
N TRP A 556 23.28 -10.83 -1.40
CA TRP A 556 22.44 -11.72 -2.20
C TRP A 556 23.18 -12.96 -2.69
N ALA A 557 24.42 -12.80 -3.15
CA ALA A 557 25.21 -13.94 -3.58
C ALA A 557 25.41 -14.95 -2.44
N ARG A 558 25.62 -14.47 -1.20
CA ARG A 558 25.70 -15.30 0.01
C ARG A 558 24.38 -16.00 0.33
N LEU A 559 23.25 -15.28 0.34
CA LEU A 559 21.92 -15.87 0.58
C LEU A 559 21.64 -17.07 -0.34
N TRP A 560 21.96 -16.93 -1.63
CA TRP A 560 21.84 -18.02 -2.60
C TRP A 560 22.85 -19.15 -2.34
N ASN A 561 24.09 -18.81 -2.00
CA ASN A 561 25.16 -19.77 -1.78
C ASN A 561 24.92 -20.63 -0.53
N ASP A 562 24.38 -20.04 0.55
CA ASP A 562 24.06 -20.75 1.80
C ASP A 562 22.95 -21.79 1.56
N VAL A 563 21.91 -21.42 0.82
CA VAL A 563 20.82 -22.33 0.40
C VAL A 563 21.33 -23.44 -0.54
N MET A 564 22.23 -23.13 -1.47
CA MET A 564 22.81 -24.10 -2.41
C MET A 564 23.78 -25.09 -1.74
N LEU A 565 24.49 -24.65 -0.71
CA LEU A 565 25.44 -25.46 0.05
C LEU A 565 24.78 -26.24 1.20
N GLY A 566 23.49 -26.02 1.46
CA GLY A 566 22.70 -26.71 2.49
C GLY A 566 23.13 -26.36 3.91
N GLN A 567 23.58 -25.11 4.13
CA GLN A 567 24.02 -24.61 5.44
C GLN A 567 22.94 -23.81 6.14
#